data_AF-A0A368KCW2-F1
#
_entry.id   AF-A0A368KCW2-F1
#
_cell.length_a   1.000
_cell.length_b   1.000
_cell.length_c   1.000
_cell.angle_alpha   90.00
_cell.angle_beta   90.00
_cell.angle_gamma   90.00
#
_symmetry.space_group_name_H-M   'P 1'
#
loop_
_entity.id
_entity.type
_entity.pdbx_description
1 polymer ?
#
loop_
_entity_poly.entity_id
_entity_poly.type
_entity_poly.pdbx_seq_one_letter_code
_entity_poly.pdbx_strand_id
1 'polypeptide(L)' 'MPELNWLGDRKAKLAARQVPYRLLQSVEQVGDPASDNLLILGDNLDALSCGRLPARGAGCS' A
#
# COMPACT_ATOMS: atom_id res chain seq x y z
N MET A 1 -20.52 -17.17 -15.01
CA MET A 1 -20.16 -17.45 -13.61
C MET A 1 -21.28 -16.94 -12.71
N PRO A 2 -21.71 -17.69 -11.70
CA PRO A 2 -22.62 -17.17 -10.68
C PRO A 2 -21.90 -16.16 -9.77
N GLU A 3 -22.64 -15.21 -9.21
CA GLU A 3 -22.12 -14.23 -8.27
C GLU A 3 -22.31 -14.71 -6.82
N LEU A 4 -21.27 -14.53 -6.00
CA LEU A 4 -21.35 -14.74 -4.55
C LEU A 4 -21.83 -13.47 -3.86
N ASN A 5 -22.97 -13.54 -3.20
CA ASN A 5 -23.50 -12.46 -2.37
C ASN A 5 -23.44 -12.87 -0.89
N TRP A 6 -22.90 -12.00 -0.04
CA TRP A 6 -22.81 -12.23 1.40
C TRP A 6 -23.22 -10.99 2.20
N LEU A 7 -23.50 -11.19 3.49
CA LEU A 7 -23.87 -10.09 4.38
C LEU A 7 -22.70 -9.10 4.50
N GLY A 8 -22.95 -7.83 4.18
CA GLY A 8 -21.94 -6.77 4.25
C GLY A 8 -21.10 -6.57 2.99
N ASP A 9 -21.28 -7.40 1.94
CA ASP A 9 -20.56 -7.29 0.68
C ASP A 9 -20.61 -5.87 0.08
N ARG A 10 -21.82 -5.31 -0.04
CA ARG A 10 -22.02 -3.94 -0.55
C ARG A 10 -21.25 -2.89 0.24
N LYS A 11 -21.23 -3.02 1.57
CA LYS A 11 -20.51 -2.09 2.46
C LYS A 11 -19.01 -2.23 2.28
N ALA A 12 -18.48 -3.45 2.19
CA ALA A 12 -17.07 -3.71 1.94
C ALA A 12 -16.61 -3.13 0.60
N LYS A 13 -17.39 -3.36 -0.47
CA LYS A 13 -17.14 -2.79 -1.81
C LYS A 13 -17.12 -1.26 -1.81
N LEU A 14 -18.01 -0.62 -1.05
CA LEU A 14 -18.03 0.84 -0.92
C LEU A 14 -16.83 1.35 -0.11
N ALA A 15 -16.50 0.70 1.01
CA ALA A 15 -15.37 1.08 1.85
C ALA A 15 -14.04 1.01 1.08
N ALA A 16 -13.81 -0.06 0.32
CA ALA A 16 -12.61 -0.21 -0.51
C ALA A 16 -12.43 0.92 -1.53
N ARG A 17 -13.52 1.51 -2.03
CA ARG A 17 -13.48 2.65 -2.96
C ARG A 17 -13.23 4.01 -2.30
N GLN A 18 -13.41 4.09 -0.98
CA GLN A 18 -13.26 5.33 -0.21
C GLN A 18 -11.87 5.47 0.41
N VAL A 19 -11.02 4.45 0.27
CA VAL A 19 -9.64 4.46 0.78
C VAL A 19 -8.86 5.59 0.09
N PRO A 20 -8.39 6.60 0.83
CA PRO A 20 -7.68 7.71 0.23
C PRO A 20 -6.37 7.26 -0.42
N TYR A 21 -6.04 7.86 -1.57
CA TYR A 21 -4.73 7.67 -2.16
C TYR A 21 -3.66 8.41 -1.34
N ARG A 22 -2.57 7.72 -0.99
CA ARG A 22 -1.43 8.27 -0.26
C ARG A 22 -0.13 7.83 -0.92
N LEU A 23 0.97 8.53 -0.65
CA LEU A 23 2.29 8.18 -1.16
C LEU A 23 3.10 7.44 -0.11
N LEU A 24 3.79 6.38 -0.52
CA LEU A 24 4.72 5.64 0.36
C LEU A 24 5.94 6.49 0.69
N GLN A 25 6.29 6.54 1.98
CA GLN A 25 7.47 7.25 2.48
C GLN A 25 8.53 6.25 2.92
N SER A 26 9.80 6.55 2.61
CA SER A 26 10.92 5.78 3.15
C SER A 26 11.11 6.14 4.62
N VAL A 27 11.04 5.14 5.49
CA VAL A 27 11.21 5.28 6.94
C VAL A 27 12.53 4.65 7.36
N GLU A 28 12.81 3.43 6.88
CA GLU A 28 14.00 2.68 7.22
C GLU A 28 14.41 1.74 6.08
N GLN A 29 15.71 1.45 5.97
CA GLN A 29 16.26 0.41 5.11
C GLN A 29 16.76 -0.74 5.99
N VAL A 30 16.21 -1.94 5.80
CA VAL A 30 16.56 -3.13 6.58
C VAL A 30 16.98 -4.26 5.62
N GLY A 31 18.03 -5.00 5.99
CA GLY A 31 18.58 -6.08 5.17
C GLY A 31 19.50 -5.57 4.06
N ASP A 32 19.56 -6.29 2.94
CA ASP A 32 20.38 -5.94 1.78
C ASP A 32 19.73 -4.81 0.95
N PRO A 33 20.36 -3.63 0.81
CA PRO A 33 19.86 -2.53 0.00
C PRO A 33 19.75 -2.83 -1.49
N ALA A 34 20.43 -3.86 -1.99
CA ALA A 34 20.35 -4.28 -3.39
C ALA A 34 19.13 -5.19 -3.68
N SER A 35 18.37 -5.58 -2.66
CA SER A 35 17.17 -6.39 -2.81
C SER A 35 15.94 -5.55 -3.18
N ASP A 36 15.10 -6.05 -4.08
CA ASP A 36 13.86 -5.38 -4.53
C ASP A 36 12.65 -5.57 -3.57
N ASN A 37 12.87 -6.15 -2.39
CA ASN A 37 11.82 -6.42 -1.42
C ASN A 37 11.41 -5.13 -0.68
N LEU A 38 10.12 -5.03 -0.32
CA LEU A 38 9.58 -3.91 0.46
C LEU A 38 8.87 -4.41 1.72
N LEU A 39 9.17 -3.78 2.84
CA LEU A 39 8.41 -3.90 4.08
C LEU A 39 7.59 -2.63 4.27
N ILE A 40 6.26 -2.74 4.18
CA ILE A 40 5.34 -1.62 4.34
C ILE A 40 4.76 -1.65 5.76
N LEU A 41 4.85 -0.53 6.47
CA LEU A 41 4.34 -0.36 7.82
C LEU A 41 2.98 0.34 7.80
N GLY A 42 1.99 -0.22 8.48
CA GLY A 42 0.66 0.38 8.65
C GLY A 42 -0.48 -0.56 8.28
N ASP A 43 -1.64 0.04 7.98
CA ASP A 43 -2.83 -0.68 7.52
C ASP A 43 -2.62 -1.21 6.09
N ASN A 44 -3.05 -2.44 5.82
CA ASN A 44 -2.83 -3.10 4.53
C ASN A 44 -3.70 -2.53 3.41
N LEU A 45 -4.89 -2.04 3.74
CA LEU A 45 -5.81 -1.46 2.77
C LEU A 45 -5.28 -0.11 2.29
N ASP A 46 -4.73 0.69 3.21
CA ASP A 46 -3.98 1.89 2.87
C ASP A 46 -2.77 1.56 1.98
N ALA A 47 -1.97 0.55 2.36
CA ALA A 47 -0.77 0.14 1.61
C ALA A 47 -1.08 -0.23 0.15
N LEU A 48 -2.17 -0.96 -0.09
CA LEU A 48 -2.58 -1.38 -1.43
C LEU A 48 -3.14 -0.24 -2.29
N SER A 49 -3.66 0.82 -1.66
CA SER A 49 -4.15 2.00 -2.36
C SER A 49 -3.03 3.01 -2.66
N CYS A 50 -1.86 2.87 -2.03
CA CYS A 50 -0.78 3.85 -2.13
C CYS A 50 0.01 3.77 -3.44
N GLY A 51 0.53 4.94 -3.86
CA GLY A 51 1.54 5.05 -4.90
C GLY A 51 2.96 5.02 -4.36
N ARG A 52 3.88 4.44 -5.12
CA ARG A 52 5.31 4.56 -4.84
C ARG A 52 5.80 5.94 -5.27
N LEU A 53 6.37 6.71 -4.32
CA LEU A 53 7.17 7.89 -4.67
C LEU A 53 8.40 7.44 -5.46
N PRO A 54 8.76 8.10 -6.59
CA PRO A 54 10.07 7.88 -7.20
C PRO A 54 11.12 8.12 -6.14
N ALA A 55 12.10 7.21 -6.05
CA ALA A 55 13.18 7.30 -5.09
C ALA A 55 13.83 8.68 -5.24
N ARG A 56 13.57 9.58 -4.28
CA ARG A 56 14.35 10.81 -4.15
C ARG A 56 15.77 10.33 -3.88
N GLY A 57 16.67 10.70 -4.79
CA GLY A 57 18.03 10.20 -4.85
C GLY A 57 18.69 10.15 -3.48
N ALA A 58 19.45 9.07 -3.28
CA ALA A 58 20.47 8.96 -2.25
C ALA A 58 21.33 10.23 -2.24
N GLY A 59 21.00 11.14 -1.33
CA GLY A 59 21.83 12.28 -0.98
C GLY A 59 22.51 11.92 0.33
N CYS A 60 23.75 11.49 0.24
CA CYS A 60 24.68 11.46 1.36
C CYS A 60 24.74 12.86 2.00
N SER A 61 24.54 12.92 3.32
CA SER A 61 25.19 13.85 4.25
C SER A 61 25.14 13.25 5.64
#